data_AF-A0A530AGM1-F1
#
_entry.id   AF-A0A530AGM1-F1
#
_cell.length_a   1.000
_cell.length_b   1.000
_cell.length_c   1.000
_cell.angle_alpha   90.00
_cell.angle_beta   90.00
_cell.angle_gamma   90.00
#
_symmetry.space_group_name_H-M   'P 1'
#
loop_
_entity.id
_entity.type
_entity.pdbx_description
1 polymer ?
#
loop_
_entity_poly.entity_id
_entity_poly.type
_entity_poly.pdbx_seq_one_letter_code
_entity_poly.pdbx_strand_id
1 'polypeptide(L)'
;MSAEATAINMAARASIWLKPHRIVLILIALALVLCAALFMRWDWLPQYWEMGLMGIWRALWILAITCALGFALAVPLGLAQAGGPIWFSAPAKVFCTIIRGTPLLLQLWLLYYGLGSIFPQYPWIRESWLWPYLRQAWPYAVVALTFSFAGY
;
A
#
# COMPACT_ATOMS: atom_id res chain seq x y z
N MET A 1 -38.99 29.29 -2.64
CA MET A 1 -38.71 28.14 -1.73
C MET A 1 -37.47 27.34 -2.13
N SER A 2 -37.34 26.81 -3.36
CA SER A 2 -36.14 26.03 -3.79
C SER A 2 -34.82 26.84 -3.86
N ALA A 3 -34.85 28.07 -4.39
CA ALA A 3 -33.64 28.90 -4.55
C ALA A 3 -33.09 29.40 -3.20
N GLU A 4 -33.97 29.75 -2.28
CA GLU A 4 -33.62 30.24 -0.94
C GLU A 4 -33.02 29.14 -0.06
N ALA A 5 -33.59 27.92 -0.11
CA ALA A 5 -33.01 26.74 0.53
C ALA A 5 -31.61 26.42 -0.01
N THR A 6 -31.39 26.59 -1.32
CA THR A 6 -30.08 26.42 -1.96
C THR A 6 -29.07 27.46 -1.47
N ALA A 7 -29.45 28.74 -1.38
CA ALA A 7 -28.59 29.82 -0.90
C ALA A 7 -28.20 29.65 0.58
N ILE A 8 -29.15 29.27 1.44
CA ILE A 8 -28.90 28.98 2.87
C ILE A 8 -27.92 27.81 3.01
N ASN A 9 -28.06 26.77 2.18
CA ASN A 9 -27.18 25.60 2.20
C ASN A 9 -25.75 25.95 1.71
N MET A 10 -25.61 26.83 0.71
CA MET A 10 -24.31 27.34 0.27
C MET A 10 -23.61 28.19 1.35
N ALA A 11 -24.35 29.09 2.01
CA ALA A 11 -23.81 29.92 3.09
C ALA A 11 -23.41 29.07 4.32
N ALA A 12 -24.22 28.07 4.68
CA ALA A 12 -23.89 27.11 5.73
C ALA A 12 -22.64 26.28 5.38
N ARG A 13 -22.49 25.84 4.11
CA ARG A 13 -21.29 25.17 3.62
C ARG A 13 -20.06 26.07 3.63
N ALA A 14 -20.19 27.34 3.29
CA ALA A 14 -19.09 28.31 3.35
C ALA A 14 -18.67 28.58 4.80
N SER A 15 -19.63 28.71 5.72
CA SER A 15 -19.39 28.86 7.17
C SER A 15 -18.57 27.70 7.76
N ILE A 16 -18.76 26.48 7.25
CA ILE A 16 -17.96 25.31 7.64
C ILE A 16 -16.46 25.50 7.32
N TRP A 17 -16.12 26.17 6.22
CA TRP A 17 -14.73 26.48 5.84
C TRP A 17 -14.16 27.68 6.58
N LEU A 18 -15.01 28.64 6.95
CA LEU A 18 -14.62 29.87 7.66
C LEU A 18 -14.44 29.70 9.17
N LYS A 19 -14.56 28.48 9.70
CA LYS A 19 -14.23 28.20 11.10
C LYS A 19 -12.76 28.59 11.37
N PRO A 20 -12.46 29.36 12.43
CA PRO A 20 -11.14 29.96 12.64
C PRO A 20 -10.00 28.94 12.67
N HIS A 21 -10.22 27.75 13.26
CA HIS A 21 -9.21 26.69 13.27
C HIS A 21 -8.87 26.15 11.87
N ARG A 22 -9.83 26.09 10.94
CA ARG A 22 -9.56 25.62 9.57
C ARG A 22 -8.77 26.65 8.78
N ILE A 23 -9.10 27.92 8.95
CA ILE A 23 -8.33 29.02 8.35
C ILE A 23 -6.89 28.96 8.85
N VAL A 24 -6.69 28.82 10.16
CA VAL A 24 -5.34 28.67 10.75
C VAL A 24 -4.61 27.45 10.18
N LEU A 25 -5.25 26.28 10.09
CA LEU A 25 -4.65 25.07 9.52
C LEU A 25 -4.28 25.24 8.04
N ILE A 26 -5.14 25.89 7.25
CA ILE A 26 -4.87 26.19 5.84
C ILE A 26 -3.69 27.14 5.71
N LEU A 27 -3.64 28.20 6.53
CA LEU A 27 -2.51 29.14 6.54
C LEU A 27 -1.21 28.46 6.91
N ILE A 28 -1.22 27.59 7.92
CA ILE A 28 -0.05 26.79 8.31
C ILE A 28 0.38 25.86 7.17
N ALA A 29 -0.55 25.15 6.55
CA ALA A 29 -0.25 24.26 5.42
C ALA A 29 0.34 25.02 4.23
N LEU A 30 -0.24 26.17 3.88
CA LEU A 30 0.27 27.04 2.82
C LEU A 30 1.66 27.57 3.16
N ALA A 31 1.87 28.03 4.40
CA ALA A 31 3.18 28.48 4.87
C ALA A 31 4.22 27.36 4.79
N LEU A 32 3.89 26.14 5.18
CA LEU A 32 4.78 24.98 5.08
C LEU A 32 5.13 24.65 3.62
N VAL A 33 4.15 24.67 2.71
CA VAL A 33 4.38 24.42 1.27
C VAL A 33 5.24 25.53 0.66
N LEU A 34 4.97 26.79 0.97
CA LEU A 34 5.78 27.93 0.54
C LEU A 34 7.21 27.83 1.07
N CYS A 35 7.36 27.52 2.36
CA CYS A 35 8.67 27.35 2.96
C CYS A 35 9.43 26.19 2.32
N ALA A 36 8.78 25.06 2.04
CA ALA A 36 9.40 23.94 1.34
C ALA A 36 9.80 24.35 -0.10
N ALA A 37 8.94 25.04 -0.83
CA ALA A 37 9.22 25.45 -2.20
C ALA A 37 10.39 26.46 -2.29
N LEU A 38 10.47 27.41 -1.34
CA LEU A 38 11.43 28.51 -1.39
C LEU A 38 12.76 28.22 -0.65
N PHE A 39 12.73 27.45 0.44
CA PHE A 39 13.91 27.22 1.29
C PHE A 39 14.53 25.82 1.15
N MET A 40 13.81 24.83 0.60
CA MET A 40 14.44 23.52 0.33
C MET A 40 15.38 23.61 -0.87
N ARG A 41 16.37 22.72 -0.88
CA ARG A 41 17.31 22.59 -1.99
C ARG A 41 16.70 21.75 -3.10
N TRP A 42 16.45 22.34 -4.26
CA TRP A 42 15.81 21.71 -5.42
C TRP A 42 16.79 21.35 -6.56
N ASP A 43 18.09 21.62 -6.37
CA ASP A 43 19.12 21.42 -7.39
C ASP A 43 19.25 19.96 -7.88
N TRP A 44 18.84 19.01 -7.05
CA TRP A 44 18.86 17.58 -7.38
C TRP A 44 17.70 17.17 -8.31
N LEU A 45 16.58 17.90 -8.32
CA LEU A 45 15.37 17.47 -9.02
C LEU A 45 15.59 17.24 -10.53
N PRO A 46 16.27 18.14 -11.28
CA PRO A 46 16.56 17.92 -12.70
C PRO A 46 17.47 16.71 -12.97
N GLN A 47 18.27 16.27 -11.98
CA GLN A 47 19.15 15.12 -12.10
C GLN A 47 18.43 13.79 -11.81
N TYR A 48 17.43 13.79 -10.92
CA TYR A 48 16.79 12.56 -10.42
C TYR A 48 15.31 12.40 -10.79
N TRP A 49 14.69 13.33 -11.52
CA TRP A 49 13.26 13.26 -11.86
C TRP A 49 12.87 11.95 -12.57
N GLU A 50 13.71 11.45 -13.48
CA GLU A 50 13.46 10.17 -14.18
C GLU A 50 13.44 8.98 -13.21
N MET A 51 14.36 8.95 -12.24
CA MET A 51 14.37 7.93 -11.18
C MET A 51 13.13 8.05 -10.28
N GLY A 52 12.67 9.27 -10.01
CA GLY A 52 11.42 9.53 -9.31
C GLY A 52 10.21 8.94 -10.05
N LEU A 53 10.10 9.21 -11.36
CA LEU A 53 9.05 8.65 -12.20
C LEU A 53 9.10 7.12 -12.26
N MET A 54 10.30 6.55 -12.39
CA MET A 54 10.50 5.10 -12.31
C MET A 54 10.07 4.54 -10.95
N GLY A 55 10.32 5.26 -9.85
CA GLY A 55 9.87 4.89 -8.51
C GLY A 55 8.34 4.89 -8.41
N ILE A 56 7.69 5.95 -8.90
CA ILE A 56 6.23 6.06 -8.96
C ILE A 56 5.64 4.93 -9.81
N TRP A 57 6.21 4.69 -10.99
CA TRP A 57 5.80 3.60 -11.88
C TRP A 57 5.91 2.24 -11.19
N ARG A 58 7.03 1.95 -10.53
CA ARG A 58 7.23 0.70 -9.79
C ARG A 58 6.22 0.54 -8.64
N ALA A 59 5.92 1.62 -7.91
CA ALA A 59 4.94 1.60 -6.83
C ALA A 59 3.53 1.32 -7.35
N LEU A 60 3.11 2.00 -8.43
CA LEU A 60 1.83 1.76 -9.09
C LEU A 60 1.74 0.33 -9.65
N TRP A 61 2.83 -0.16 -10.22
CA TRP A 61 2.91 -1.50 -10.78
C TRP A 61 2.76 -2.58 -9.71
N ILE A 62 3.50 -2.46 -8.59
CA ILE A 62 3.36 -3.35 -7.45
C ILE A 62 1.93 -3.28 -6.91
N LEU A 63 1.39 -2.07 -6.69
CA LEU A 63 0.02 -1.86 -6.21
C LEU A 63 -0.99 -2.60 -7.08
N ALA A 64 -0.96 -2.37 -8.40
CA ALA A 64 -1.90 -2.98 -9.34
C ALA A 64 -1.84 -4.52 -9.30
N ILE A 65 -0.64 -5.10 -9.34
CA ILE A 65 -0.45 -6.55 -9.28
C ILE A 65 -0.94 -7.11 -7.93
N THR A 66 -0.55 -6.49 -6.82
CA THR A 66 -0.88 -7.00 -5.49
C THR A 66 -2.36 -6.88 -5.19
N CYS A 67 -3.02 -5.83 -5.68
CA CYS A 67 -4.48 -5.71 -5.59
C CYS A 67 -5.17 -6.78 -6.42
N ALA A 68 -4.73 -7.02 -7.67
CA ALA A 68 -5.33 -8.03 -8.53
C ALA A 68 -5.17 -9.45 -7.96
N LEU A 69 -3.94 -9.84 -7.60
CA LEU A 69 -3.64 -11.14 -7.01
C LEU A 69 -4.28 -11.29 -5.62
N GLY A 70 -4.20 -10.24 -4.80
CA GLY A 70 -4.78 -10.22 -3.46
C GLY A 70 -6.28 -10.40 -3.52
N PHE A 71 -6.97 -9.69 -4.43
CA PHE A 71 -8.41 -9.84 -4.64
C PHE A 71 -8.78 -11.23 -5.15
N ALA A 72 -8.01 -11.77 -6.10
CA ALA A 72 -8.21 -13.13 -6.61
C ALA A 72 -8.09 -14.20 -5.51
N LEU A 73 -7.27 -13.97 -4.48
CA LEU A 73 -7.18 -14.83 -3.29
C LEU A 73 -8.24 -14.51 -2.23
N ALA A 74 -8.57 -13.23 -2.03
CA ALA A 74 -9.53 -12.78 -1.03
C ALA A 74 -10.94 -13.35 -1.27
N VAL A 75 -11.37 -13.38 -2.55
CA VAL A 75 -12.70 -13.89 -2.92
C VAL A 75 -12.92 -15.34 -2.48
N PRO A 76 -12.11 -16.34 -2.90
CA PRO A 76 -12.30 -17.72 -2.47
C PRO A 76 -12.09 -17.90 -0.96
N LEU A 77 -11.15 -17.17 -0.34
CA LEU A 77 -10.96 -17.19 1.12
C LEU A 77 -12.22 -16.69 1.87
N GLY A 78 -12.83 -15.60 1.40
CA GLY A 78 -14.07 -15.07 1.96
C GLY A 78 -15.24 -16.04 1.82
N LEU A 79 -15.40 -16.63 0.62
CA LEU A 79 -16.44 -17.62 0.36
C LEU A 79 -16.27 -18.88 1.22
N ALA A 80 -15.04 -19.39 1.34
CA ALA A 80 -14.72 -20.54 2.19
C ALA A 80 -15.04 -20.27 3.67
N GLN A 81 -14.79 -19.04 4.16
CA GLN A 81 -15.10 -18.67 5.53
C GLN A 81 -16.60 -18.53 5.80
N ALA A 82 -17.34 -17.97 4.84
CA ALA A 82 -18.76 -17.66 4.98
C ALA A 82 -19.66 -18.90 4.86
N GLY A 83 -19.36 -19.81 3.93
CA GLY A 83 -20.25 -20.95 3.63
C GLY A 83 -19.53 -22.27 3.31
N GLY A 84 -18.20 -22.32 3.40
CA GLY A 84 -17.45 -23.54 3.14
C GLY A 84 -17.58 -24.57 4.27
N PRO A 85 -17.46 -25.88 3.98
CA PRO A 85 -17.34 -26.90 5.01
C PRO A 85 -16.09 -26.67 5.86
N ILE A 86 -16.04 -27.26 7.06
CA ILE A 86 -14.97 -27.03 8.06
C ILE A 86 -13.57 -27.19 7.46
N TRP A 87 -13.37 -28.14 6.54
CA TRP A 87 -12.09 -28.39 5.87
C TRP A 87 -11.58 -27.22 5.02
N PHE A 88 -12.46 -26.36 4.49
CA PHE A 88 -12.07 -25.15 3.76
C PHE A 88 -12.19 -23.90 4.62
N SER A 89 -13.21 -23.83 5.49
CA SER A 89 -13.43 -22.69 6.38
C SER A 89 -12.33 -22.55 7.43
N ALA A 90 -11.85 -23.64 8.01
CA ALA A 90 -10.84 -23.60 9.07
C ALA A 90 -9.47 -23.10 8.56
N PRO A 91 -8.89 -23.63 7.46
CA PRO A 91 -7.64 -23.11 6.92
C PRO A 91 -7.73 -21.64 6.50
N ALA A 92 -8.86 -21.23 5.89
CA ALA A 92 -9.08 -19.84 5.49
C ALA A 92 -9.12 -18.90 6.71
N LYS A 93 -9.82 -19.29 7.80
CA LYS A 93 -9.82 -18.53 9.06
C LYS A 93 -8.45 -18.43 9.69
N VAL A 94 -7.69 -19.54 9.70
CA VAL A 94 -6.32 -19.57 10.24
C VAL A 94 -5.41 -18.64 9.43
N PHE A 95 -5.46 -18.72 8.10
CA PHE A 95 -4.72 -17.82 7.22
C PHE A 95 -5.05 -16.35 7.52
N CYS A 96 -6.33 -15.95 7.46
CA CYS A 96 -6.73 -14.56 7.73
C CYS A 96 -6.33 -14.10 9.14
N THR A 97 -6.44 -14.97 10.16
CA THR A 97 -6.05 -14.65 11.54
C THR A 97 -4.56 -14.37 11.66
N ILE A 98 -3.71 -15.23 11.07
CA ILE A 98 -2.26 -15.06 11.09
C ILE A 98 -1.86 -13.78 10.36
N ILE A 99 -2.40 -13.56 9.15
CA ILE A 99 -2.07 -12.40 8.34
C ILE A 99 -2.52 -11.10 9.01
N ARG A 100 -3.76 -11.04 9.53
CA ARG A 100 -4.25 -9.85 10.25
C ARG A 100 -3.49 -9.60 11.56
N GLY A 101 -3.02 -10.66 12.21
CA GLY A 101 -2.23 -10.59 13.44
C GLY A 101 -0.74 -10.26 13.24
N THR A 102 -0.23 -10.33 12.00
CA THR A 102 1.19 -10.11 11.70
C THR A 102 1.39 -8.76 11.01
N PRO A 103 2.20 -7.83 11.55
CA PRO A 103 2.48 -6.56 10.90
C PRO A 103 3.06 -6.76 9.49
N LEU A 104 2.58 -6.00 8.50
CA LEU A 104 3.04 -6.09 7.10
C LEU A 104 4.57 -5.97 6.99
N LEU A 105 5.17 -5.08 7.78
CA LEU A 105 6.63 -4.92 7.83
C LEU A 105 7.32 -6.22 8.26
N LEU A 106 6.76 -6.94 9.23
CA LEU A 106 7.29 -8.22 9.68
C LEU A 106 7.08 -9.31 8.62
N GLN A 107 5.95 -9.33 7.93
CA GLN A 107 5.72 -10.25 6.80
C GLN A 107 6.77 -10.06 5.71
N LEU A 108 7.02 -8.81 5.31
CA LEU A 108 8.04 -8.47 4.31
C LEU A 108 9.45 -8.82 4.80
N TRP A 109 9.77 -8.52 6.06
CA TRP A 109 11.06 -8.82 6.66
C TRP A 109 11.34 -10.33 6.71
N LEU A 110 10.37 -11.12 7.18
CA LEU A 110 10.47 -12.58 7.23
C LEU A 110 10.64 -13.19 5.84
N LEU A 111 9.94 -12.66 4.83
CA LEU A 111 10.07 -13.15 3.47
C LEU A 111 11.42 -12.75 2.84
N TYR A 112 11.84 -11.50 2.95
CA TYR A 112 13.05 -11.02 2.29
C TYR A 112 14.33 -11.43 3.02
N TYR A 113 14.42 -11.15 4.32
CA TYR A 113 15.62 -11.45 5.11
C TYR A 113 15.60 -12.85 5.72
N GLY A 114 14.43 -13.37 6.10
CA GLY A 114 14.30 -14.74 6.59
C GLY A 114 14.44 -15.76 5.45
N LEU A 115 13.42 -15.87 4.61
CA LEU A 115 13.40 -16.86 3.53
C LEU A 115 14.44 -16.56 2.43
N GLY A 116 14.59 -15.30 2.03
CA GLY A 116 15.55 -14.90 0.99
C GLY A 116 17.02 -15.15 1.34
N SER A 117 17.39 -15.18 2.64
CA SER A 117 18.77 -15.50 3.07
C SER A 117 19.09 -17.00 3.05
N ILE A 118 18.06 -17.85 3.01
CA ILE A 118 18.20 -19.31 2.97
C ILE A 118 18.53 -19.76 1.54
N PHE A 119 17.91 -19.17 0.52
CA PHE A 119 18.10 -19.59 -0.88
C PHE A 119 19.55 -19.60 -1.38
N PRO A 120 20.41 -18.60 -1.10
CA PRO A 120 21.80 -18.64 -1.53
C PRO A 120 22.62 -19.81 -0.96
N GLN A 121 22.20 -20.41 0.16
CA GLN A 121 22.93 -21.50 0.80
C GLN A 121 22.90 -22.79 -0.02
N TYR A 122 21.93 -22.91 -0.94
CA TYR A 122 21.74 -24.09 -1.77
C TYR A 122 22.26 -23.86 -3.20
N PRO A 123 23.34 -24.55 -3.63
CA PRO A 123 23.94 -24.36 -4.95
C PRO A 123 22.95 -24.57 -6.11
N TRP A 124 22.11 -25.61 -6.03
CA TRP A 124 21.11 -25.90 -7.05
C TRP A 124 20.06 -24.80 -7.21
N ILE A 125 19.78 -24.00 -6.18
CA ILE A 125 18.87 -22.83 -6.28
C ILE A 125 19.60 -21.68 -6.97
N ARG A 126 20.86 -21.41 -6.59
CA ARG A 126 21.66 -20.33 -7.18
C ARG A 126 21.95 -20.53 -8.66
N GLU A 127 22.09 -21.78 -9.09
CA GLU A 127 22.34 -22.15 -10.48
C GLU A 127 21.04 -22.30 -11.29
N SER A 128 19.88 -22.21 -10.63
CA SER A 128 18.58 -22.33 -11.30
C SER A 128 18.17 -21.05 -12.03
N TRP A 129 17.25 -21.21 -12.99
CA TRP A 129 16.58 -20.12 -13.68
C TRP A 129 15.75 -19.21 -12.76
N LEU A 130 15.43 -19.66 -11.54
CA LEU A 130 14.69 -18.88 -10.54
C LEU A 130 15.57 -17.87 -9.80
N TRP A 131 16.89 -18.10 -9.75
CA TRP A 131 17.81 -17.28 -8.98
C TRP A 131 17.76 -15.78 -9.31
N PRO A 132 17.66 -15.34 -10.57
CA PRO A 132 17.52 -13.93 -10.91
C PRO A 132 16.32 -13.26 -10.25
N TYR A 133 15.24 -13.99 -9.98
CA TYR A 133 14.04 -13.48 -9.30
C TYR A 133 14.19 -13.56 -7.78
N LEU A 134 14.65 -14.71 -7.27
CA LEU A 134 14.80 -14.94 -5.82
C LEU A 134 15.81 -14.01 -5.15
N ARG A 135 16.77 -13.46 -5.89
CA ARG A 135 17.71 -12.47 -5.35
C ARG A 135 17.18 -11.03 -5.30
N GLN A 136 16.07 -10.74 -5.97
CA GLN A 136 15.50 -9.39 -6.03
C GLN A 136 14.55 -9.14 -4.86
N ALA A 137 14.42 -7.89 -4.41
CA ALA A 137 13.44 -7.54 -3.37
C ALA A 137 11.98 -7.56 -3.89
N TRP A 138 11.79 -7.39 -5.20
CA TRP A 138 10.47 -7.18 -5.81
C TRP A 138 9.50 -8.36 -5.60
N PRO A 139 9.86 -9.64 -5.83
CA PRO A 139 8.92 -10.76 -5.63
C PRO A 139 8.47 -10.89 -4.18
N TYR A 140 9.34 -10.65 -3.21
CA TYR A 140 8.99 -10.71 -1.78
C TYR A 140 8.01 -9.61 -1.40
N ALA A 141 8.20 -8.39 -1.92
CA ALA A 141 7.25 -7.30 -1.74
C ALA A 141 5.87 -7.66 -2.31
N VAL A 142 5.82 -8.21 -3.52
CA VAL A 142 4.57 -8.62 -4.16
C VAL A 142 3.87 -9.71 -3.36
N VAL A 143 4.59 -10.74 -2.90
CA VAL A 143 4.00 -11.81 -2.09
C VAL A 143 3.47 -11.29 -0.75
N ALA A 144 4.28 -10.50 -0.03
CA ALA A 144 3.88 -9.93 1.26
C ALA A 144 2.62 -9.07 1.15
N LEU A 145 2.60 -8.14 0.19
CA LEU A 145 1.46 -7.25 -0.06
C LEU A 145 0.24 -8.01 -0.55
N THR A 146 0.41 -9.03 -1.40
CA THR A 146 -0.68 -9.89 -1.88
C THR A 146 -1.32 -10.65 -0.73
N PHE A 147 -0.53 -11.27 0.14
CA PHE A 147 -1.06 -11.98 1.32
C PHE A 147 -1.72 -11.03 2.29
N SER A 148 -1.10 -9.88 2.57
CA SER A 148 -1.71 -8.86 3.42
C SER A 148 -3.05 -8.38 2.84
N PHE A 149 -3.15 -8.12 1.54
CA PHE A 149 -4.42 -7.74 0.91
C PHE A 149 -5.44 -8.87 1.02
N ALA A 150 -5.06 -10.11 0.74
CA ALA A 150 -5.96 -11.26 0.77
C ALA A 150 -6.47 -11.59 2.18
N GLY A 151 -5.66 -11.30 3.20
CA GLY A 151 -6.00 -11.56 4.60
C GLY A 151 -6.96 -10.54 5.20
N TYR A 152 -7.02 -9.31 4.67
CA TYR A 152 -7.88 -8.23 5.17
C TYR A 152 -9.22 -8.20 4.45
#